data_AF-A0A0S1XCP8-F1
#
_entry.id   AF-A0A0S1XCP8-F1
#
_cell.length_a   1.000
_cell.length_b   1.000
_cell.length_c   1.000
_cell.angle_alpha   90.00
_cell.angle_beta   90.00
_cell.angle_gamma   90.00
#
_symmetry.space_group_name_H-M   'P 1'
#
loop_
_entity.id
_entity.type
_entity.pdbx_description
1 polymer ?
#
loop_
_entity_poly.entity_id
_entity_poly.type
_entity_poly.pdbx_seq_one_letter_code
_entity_poly.pdbx_strand_id
1 'polypeptide(L)'
;MKLVNSYRLPVPSVISSISPLKINNKNMEELKRQLTSILIRDLIDVYLRNPYYKRPIFSFSIDYCTVNFDKTFYVVEEEISEVLKAWANIAIAISKNQLAPVTTREISLEEYYGKITEQKLVDVILSNNKLTLKGNEVRKFSKEELQEIIGKTLDSQGAIFNLNFILTIEKHPKEELILKHYIFVPLIRELEFI
;
A
#
# COMPACT_ATOMS: atom_id res chain seq x y z
N MET A 1 4.50 -18.65 -3.59
CA MET A 1 4.40 -17.36 -4.32
C MET A 1 5.51 -17.31 -5.33
N LYS A 2 5.26 -16.69 -6.49
CA LYS A 2 6.30 -16.38 -7.49
C LYS A 2 6.46 -14.86 -7.51
N LEU A 3 7.69 -14.37 -7.33
CA LEU A 3 8.03 -12.97 -7.61
C LEU A 3 7.88 -12.76 -9.12
N VAL A 4 7.09 -11.77 -9.50
CA VAL A 4 6.74 -11.48 -10.89
C VAL A 4 7.54 -10.30 -11.37
N ASN A 5 7.44 -9.19 -10.64
CA ASN A 5 8.12 -7.94 -10.95
C ASN A 5 8.78 -7.37 -9.70
N SER A 6 9.88 -6.64 -9.90
CA SER A 6 10.58 -5.90 -8.85
C SER A 6 11.09 -4.59 -9.43
N TYR A 7 10.69 -3.48 -8.80
CA TYR A 7 11.06 -2.14 -9.19
C TYR A 7 11.76 -1.43 -8.04
N ARG A 8 12.73 -0.61 -8.41
CA ARG A 8 13.45 0.28 -7.51
C ARG A 8 13.34 1.69 -8.05
N LEU A 9 12.58 2.52 -7.34
CA LEU A 9 12.30 3.88 -7.76
C LEU A 9 13.17 4.84 -6.95
N PRO A 10 14.05 5.62 -7.61
CA PRO A 10 14.80 6.65 -6.92
C PRO A 10 13.83 7.72 -6.44
N VAL A 11 14.03 8.14 -5.20
CA VAL A 11 13.14 9.10 -4.56
C VAL A 11 13.72 10.51 -4.72
N PRO A 12 13.01 11.46 -5.37
CA PRO A 12 13.41 12.88 -5.37
C PRO A 12 13.33 13.46 -3.95
N SER A 13 13.97 14.59 -3.65
CA SER A 13 13.92 15.19 -2.31
C SER A 13 12.48 15.51 -1.89
N VAL A 14 11.86 14.60 -1.12
CA VAL A 14 10.46 14.71 -0.66
C VAL A 14 10.35 15.64 0.54
N ILE A 15 11.44 15.84 1.28
CA ILE A 15 11.52 16.74 2.43
C ILE A 15 12.48 17.88 2.10
N SER A 16 12.12 19.11 2.47
CA SER A 16 13.02 20.25 2.34
C SER A 16 14.22 20.09 3.29
N SER A 17 15.41 20.42 2.81
CA SER A 17 16.62 20.51 3.64
C SER A 17 16.66 21.77 4.51
N ILE A 18 15.77 22.73 4.24
CA ILE A 18 15.72 24.04 4.90
C ILE A 18 14.60 24.04 5.95
N SER A 19 14.89 24.59 7.13
CA SER A 19 13.92 24.77 8.22
C SER A 19 12.91 25.88 7.88
N PRO A 20 11.60 25.69 8.14
CA PRO A 20 10.98 24.47 8.68
C PRO A 20 10.93 23.35 7.62
N LEU A 21 11.20 22.11 8.05
CA LEU A 21 11.05 20.92 7.21
C LEU A 21 9.62 20.85 6.65
N LYS A 22 9.51 20.78 5.33
CA LYS A 22 8.25 20.73 4.58
C LYS A 22 8.27 19.60 3.57
N ILE A 23 7.10 19.03 3.33
CA ILE A 23 6.89 18.08 2.23
C ILE A 23 6.93 18.86 0.92
N ASN A 24 7.74 18.42 -0.03
CA ASN A 24 7.71 18.89 -1.39
C ASN A 24 6.54 18.22 -2.13
N ASN A 25 5.39 18.88 -2.12
CA ASN A 25 4.16 18.36 -2.72
C ASN A 25 4.30 18.03 -4.22
N LYS A 26 5.14 18.77 -4.97
CA LYS A 26 5.36 18.48 -6.40
C LYS A 26 6.04 17.13 -6.58
N ASN A 27 7.10 16.88 -5.81
CA ASN A 27 7.82 15.61 -5.83
C ASN A 27 6.95 14.46 -5.31
N MET A 28 6.10 14.75 -4.33
CA MET A 28 5.15 13.77 -3.79
C MET A 28 4.11 13.33 -4.83
N GLU A 29 3.50 14.29 -5.53
CA GLU A 29 2.53 14.01 -6.59
C GLU A 29 3.16 13.25 -7.76
N GLU A 30 4.40 13.56 -8.11
CA GLU A 30 5.14 12.82 -9.14
C GLU A 30 5.37 11.36 -8.74
N LEU A 31 5.83 11.11 -7.51
CA LEU A 31 6.00 9.76 -6.97
C LEU A 31 4.69 8.99 -6.92
N LYS A 32 3.61 9.64 -6.45
CA LYS A 32 2.27 9.05 -6.45
C LYS A 32 1.89 8.59 -7.86
N ARG A 33 2.02 9.48 -8.85
CA ARG A 33 1.68 9.16 -10.25
C ARG A 33 2.50 7.98 -10.78
N GLN A 34 3.81 7.95 -10.51
CA GLN A 34 4.69 6.88 -10.98
C GLN A 34 4.33 5.54 -10.34
N LEU A 35 4.16 5.49 -9.01
CA LEU A 35 3.77 4.27 -8.31
C LEU A 35 2.41 3.78 -8.79
N THR A 36 1.39 4.64 -8.81
CA THR A 36 0.05 4.27 -9.28
C THR A 36 0.10 3.74 -10.72
N SER A 37 0.87 4.38 -11.59
CA SER A 37 1.01 3.95 -12.97
C SER A 37 1.63 2.55 -13.09
N ILE A 38 2.67 2.25 -12.32
CA ILE A 38 3.31 0.92 -12.33
C ILE A 38 2.33 -0.14 -11.82
N LEU A 39 1.72 0.05 -10.64
CA LEU A 39 0.81 -0.95 -10.08
C LEU A 39 -0.39 -1.20 -11.00
N ILE A 40 -0.98 -0.14 -11.56
CA ILE A 40 -2.13 -0.28 -12.45
C ILE A 40 -1.75 -0.95 -13.76
N ARG A 41 -0.60 -0.60 -14.35
CA ARG A 41 -0.12 -1.25 -15.57
C ARG A 41 0.09 -2.74 -15.33
N ASP A 42 0.80 -3.10 -14.27
CA ASP A 42 1.11 -4.49 -13.97
C ASP A 42 -0.17 -5.30 -13.65
N LEU A 43 -1.14 -4.68 -12.97
CA LEU A 43 -2.46 -5.24 -12.79
C LEU A 43 -3.19 -5.48 -14.13
N ILE A 44 -3.15 -4.52 -15.07
CA ILE A 44 -3.80 -4.63 -16.39
C ILE A 44 -3.13 -5.71 -17.25
N ASP A 45 -1.80 -5.69 -17.31
CA ASP A 45 -1.00 -6.55 -18.20
C ASP A 45 -1.21 -8.03 -17.89
N VAL A 46 -1.52 -8.36 -16.63
CA VAL A 46 -1.65 -9.75 -16.21
C VAL A 46 -3.11 -10.17 -16.07
N TYR A 47 -4.01 -9.38 -15.47
CA TYR A 47 -5.35 -9.92 -15.16
C TYR A 47 -6.53 -8.93 -15.12
N LEU A 48 -6.33 -7.65 -14.82
CA LEU A 48 -7.42 -6.68 -14.89
C LEU A 48 -7.68 -6.34 -16.35
N ARG A 49 -8.51 -7.15 -17.01
CA ARG A 49 -9.16 -6.76 -18.29
C ARG A 49 -9.72 -5.34 -18.22
N ASN A 50 -10.14 -4.92 -17.02
CA ASN A 50 -10.55 -3.56 -16.73
C ASN A 50 -10.22 -3.17 -15.25
N PRO A 51 -9.35 -2.17 -15.01
CA PRO A 51 -9.00 -1.70 -13.65
C PRO A 51 -10.15 -0.92 -12.97
N TYR A 52 -11.23 -0.64 -13.68
CA TYR A 52 -12.44 0.00 -13.16
C TYR A 52 -13.46 -0.97 -12.57
N TYR A 53 -13.15 -2.28 -12.55
CA TYR A 53 -13.96 -3.24 -11.82
C TYR A 53 -13.80 -3.08 -10.30
N LYS A 54 -14.93 -3.27 -9.61
CA LYS A 54 -14.99 -3.30 -8.16
C LYS A 54 -14.67 -4.71 -7.66
N ARG A 55 -13.80 -4.76 -6.65
CA ARG A 55 -13.32 -5.97 -5.97
C ARG A 55 -12.99 -5.59 -4.53
N PRO A 56 -13.03 -6.55 -3.58
CA PRO A 56 -12.62 -6.32 -2.21
C PRO A 56 -11.09 -6.31 -2.15
N ILE A 57 -10.50 -5.12 -2.13
CA ILE A 57 -9.05 -4.93 -2.09
C ILE A 57 -8.61 -4.82 -0.64
N PHE A 58 -7.67 -5.67 -0.26
CA PHE A 58 -7.09 -5.65 1.06
C PHE A 58 -5.85 -4.77 1.07
N SER A 59 -5.83 -3.77 1.92
CA SER A 59 -4.68 -2.89 2.12
C SER A 59 -4.26 -2.97 3.58
N PHE A 60 -3.00 -3.31 3.84
CA PHE A 60 -2.54 -3.54 5.20
C PHE A 60 -1.09 -3.15 5.42
N SER A 61 -0.80 -2.80 6.67
CA SER A 61 0.52 -2.57 7.23
C SER A 61 0.49 -3.07 8.68
N ILE A 62 1.58 -2.94 9.42
CA ILE A 62 1.64 -3.40 10.82
C ILE A 62 0.60 -2.72 11.72
N ASP A 63 0.25 -1.47 11.41
CA ASP A 63 -0.64 -0.65 12.25
C ASP A 63 -2.10 -0.60 11.77
N TYR A 64 -2.40 -1.10 10.57
CA TYR A 64 -3.76 -1.02 10.03
C TYR A 64 -4.09 -2.11 9.02
N CYS A 65 -5.38 -2.43 8.92
CA CYS A 65 -5.93 -3.28 7.87
C CYS A 65 -7.29 -2.71 7.41
N THR A 66 -7.40 -2.54 6.10
CA THR A 66 -8.56 -1.98 5.43
C THR A 66 -9.01 -2.91 4.30
N VAL A 67 -10.32 -3.07 4.16
CA VAL A 67 -10.94 -3.69 2.98
C VAL A 67 -11.71 -2.63 2.22
N ASN A 68 -11.29 -2.39 0.99
CA ASN A 68 -11.88 -1.40 0.11
C ASN A 68 -12.78 -2.08 -0.92
N PHE A 69 -14.04 -1.65 -1.02
CA PHE A 69 -15.03 -2.14 -1.98
C PHE A 69 -15.32 -1.13 -3.10
N ASP A 70 -14.27 -0.45 -3.57
CA ASP A 70 -14.36 0.53 -4.66
C ASP A 70 -13.59 0.05 -5.90
N LYS A 71 -13.62 0.86 -6.97
CA LYS A 71 -12.93 0.51 -8.21
C LYS A 71 -11.44 0.41 -7.96
N THR A 72 -10.82 -0.65 -8.50
CA THR A 72 -9.41 -0.98 -8.23
C THR A 72 -8.46 0.18 -8.46
N PHE A 73 -8.64 0.91 -9.56
CA PHE A 73 -7.84 2.11 -9.84
C PHE A 73 -7.85 3.14 -8.70
N TYR A 74 -9.05 3.50 -8.23
CA TYR A 74 -9.19 4.55 -7.20
C TYR A 74 -8.66 4.08 -5.85
N VAL A 75 -8.85 2.81 -5.51
CA VAL A 75 -8.32 2.23 -4.28
C VAL A 75 -6.79 2.27 -4.28
N VAL A 76 -6.15 1.82 -5.37
CA VAL A 76 -4.69 1.83 -5.49
C VAL A 76 -4.16 3.27 -5.40
N GLU A 77 -4.79 4.22 -6.08
CA GLU A 77 -4.38 5.63 -6.04
C GLU A 77 -4.52 6.23 -4.63
N GLU A 78 -5.63 5.96 -3.93
CA GLU A 78 -5.87 6.43 -2.57
C GLU A 78 -4.84 5.85 -1.59
N GLU A 79 -4.63 4.54 -1.61
CA GLU A 79 -3.71 3.86 -0.69
C GLU A 79 -2.26 4.31 -0.90
N ILE A 80 -1.82 4.49 -2.16
CA ILE A 80 -0.50 5.05 -2.47
C ILE A 80 -0.38 6.49 -1.93
N SER A 81 -1.40 7.32 -2.10
CA SER A 81 -1.42 8.67 -1.55
C SER A 81 -1.28 8.68 -0.03
N GLU A 82 -2.05 7.84 0.67
CA GLU A 82 -2.05 7.79 2.13
C GLU A 82 -0.72 7.26 2.69
N VAL A 83 -0.18 6.17 2.12
CA VAL A 83 1.12 5.63 2.59
C VAL A 83 2.27 6.60 2.32
N LEU A 84 2.25 7.31 1.19
CA LEU A 84 3.26 8.32 0.86
C LEU A 84 3.23 9.50 1.84
N LYS A 85 2.04 9.99 2.20
CA LYS A 85 1.89 11.04 3.23
C LYS A 85 2.38 10.55 4.58
N ALA A 86 1.98 9.34 4.99
CA ALA A 86 2.39 8.74 6.26
C ALA A 86 3.91 8.63 6.35
N TRP A 87 4.54 8.08 5.31
CA TRP A 87 5.98 7.98 5.18
C TRP A 87 6.70 9.34 5.26
N ALA A 88 6.22 10.35 4.54
CA ALA A 88 6.82 11.69 4.60
C ALA A 88 6.69 12.34 5.98
N ASN A 89 5.55 12.16 6.64
CA ASN A 89 5.32 12.66 7.99
C ASN A 89 6.24 11.96 9.01
N ILE A 90 6.41 10.64 8.91
CA ILE A 90 7.34 9.87 9.73
C ILE A 90 8.77 10.38 9.54
N ALA A 91 9.20 10.57 8.30
CA ALA A 91 10.53 11.07 8.00
C ALA A 91 10.78 12.50 8.53
N ILE A 92 9.78 13.39 8.47
CA ILE A 92 9.85 14.72 9.12
C ILE A 92 9.95 14.58 10.64
N ALA A 93 9.13 13.72 11.25
CA ALA A 93 9.12 13.53 12.70
C ALA A 93 10.46 12.99 13.21
N ILE A 94 11.03 11.99 12.52
CA ILE A 94 12.36 11.45 12.83
C ILE A 94 13.42 12.52 12.67
N SER A 95 13.41 13.26 11.56
CA SER A 95 14.39 14.32 11.29
C SER A 95 14.40 15.38 12.40
N LYS A 96 13.21 15.79 12.88
CA LYS A 96 13.07 16.71 14.02
C LYS A 96 13.59 16.10 15.32
N ASN A 97 13.21 14.86 15.63
CA ASN A 97 13.56 14.22 16.90
C ASN A 97 15.06 13.89 17.01
N GLN A 98 15.68 13.50 15.89
CA GLN A 98 17.10 13.15 15.84
C GLN A 98 18.01 14.35 15.57
N LEU A 99 17.42 15.53 15.28
CA LEU A 99 18.11 16.74 14.85
C LEU A 99 19.10 16.46 13.70
N ALA A 100 18.72 15.56 12.80
CA ALA A 100 19.56 15.09 11.70
C ALA A 100 18.70 14.89 10.44
N PRO A 101 19.20 15.26 9.24
CA PRO A 101 18.45 15.04 8.02
C PRO A 101 18.14 13.55 7.80
N VAL A 102 16.94 13.28 7.28
CA VAL A 102 16.52 11.95 6.84
C VAL A 102 16.52 11.97 5.32
N THR A 103 17.28 11.06 4.74
CA THR A 103 17.31 10.87 3.29
C THR A 103 16.35 9.74 2.91
N THR A 104 15.48 10.05 1.97
CA THR A 104 14.59 9.09 1.33
C THR A 104 15.30 8.62 0.07
N ARG A 105 15.83 7.39 0.06
CA ARG A 105 16.70 6.94 -1.04
C ARG A 105 15.92 6.25 -2.14
N GLU A 106 15.05 5.35 -1.74
CA GLU A 106 14.46 4.38 -2.65
C GLU A 106 13.10 3.94 -2.15
N ILE A 107 12.18 3.72 -3.08
CA ILE A 107 10.97 2.94 -2.85
C ILE A 107 11.13 1.67 -3.67
N SER A 108 11.10 0.53 -3.00
CA SER A 108 11.06 -0.77 -3.67
C SER A 108 9.61 -1.23 -3.78
N LEU A 109 9.21 -1.65 -4.96
CA LEU A 109 7.92 -2.27 -5.23
C LEU A 109 8.16 -3.70 -5.71
N GLU A 110 7.58 -4.66 -5.01
CA GLU A 110 7.64 -6.06 -5.41
C GLU A 110 6.23 -6.59 -5.65
N GLU A 111 6.06 -7.30 -6.75
CA GLU A 111 4.80 -7.93 -7.12
C GLU A 111 4.91 -9.45 -7.04
N TYR A 112 3.93 -10.07 -6.40
CA TYR A 112 3.85 -11.51 -6.24
C TYR A 112 2.46 -12.04 -6.60
N TYR A 113 2.43 -13.26 -7.16
CA TYR A 113 1.18 -14.00 -7.35
C TYR A 113 1.07 -15.20 -6.43
N GLY A 114 -0.10 -15.31 -5.80
CA GLY A 114 -0.44 -16.42 -4.92
C GLY A 114 -1.42 -16.01 -3.81
N LYS A 115 -1.44 -16.79 -2.74
CA LYS A 115 -2.17 -16.46 -1.50
C LYS A 115 -1.35 -15.49 -0.65
N ILE A 116 -2.01 -14.75 0.24
CA ILE A 116 -1.34 -13.88 1.22
C ILE A 116 -0.39 -14.74 2.09
N THR A 117 0.92 -14.48 1.99
CA THR A 117 1.94 -15.19 2.79
C THR A 117 2.06 -14.64 4.20
N GLU A 118 1.75 -13.36 4.37
CA GLU A 118 1.72 -12.68 5.66
C GLU A 118 0.42 -12.96 6.42
N GLN A 119 -0.16 -14.16 6.25
CA GLN A 119 -1.42 -14.53 6.89
C GLN A 119 -1.33 -14.36 8.40
N LYS A 120 -0.19 -14.72 9.02
CA LYS A 120 0.02 -14.48 10.46
C LYS A 120 -0.02 -13.00 10.84
N LEU A 121 0.56 -12.12 10.03
CA LEU A 121 0.50 -10.68 10.26
C LEU A 121 -0.94 -10.19 10.08
N VAL A 122 -1.63 -10.64 9.03
CA VAL A 122 -3.04 -10.33 8.81
C VAL A 122 -3.89 -10.80 9.98
N ASP A 123 -3.70 -12.03 10.47
CA ASP A 123 -4.41 -12.60 11.61
C ASP A 123 -4.15 -11.79 12.89
N VAL A 124 -2.90 -11.39 13.13
CA VAL A 124 -2.52 -10.50 14.25
C VAL A 124 -3.16 -9.12 14.13
N ILE A 125 -3.22 -8.55 12.93
CA ILE A 125 -3.85 -7.26 12.71
C ILE A 125 -5.37 -7.39 12.88
N LEU A 126 -5.99 -8.46 12.36
CA LEU A 126 -7.42 -8.71 12.51
C LEU A 126 -7.82 -9.01 13.96
N SER A 127 -6.90 -9.57 14.77
CA SER A 127 -7.15 -9.83 16.19
C SER A 127 -6.97 -8.59 17.07
N ASN A 128 -6.03 -7.71 16.72
CA ASN A 128 -5.63 -6.58 17.57
C ASN A 128 -6.19 -5.22 17.12
N ASN A 129 -6.51 -5.08 15.84
CA ASN A 129 -7.03 -3.86 15.24
C ASN A 129 -8.43 -4.09 14.68
N LYS A 130 -9.23 -3.01 14.68
CA LYS A 130 -10.55 -3.04 14.06
C LYS A 130 -10.37 -2.97 12.55
N LEU A 131 -10.72 -4.06 11.86
CA LEU A 131 -10.82 -4.09 10.41
C LEU A 131 -11.69 -2.92 9.92
N THR A 132 -11.12 -2.07 9.08
CA THR A 132 -11.84 -0.92 8.51
C THR A 132 -12.41 -1.30 7.16
N LEU A 133 -13.72 -1.08 6.97
CA LEU A 133 -14.39 -1.34 5.69
C LEU A 133 -14.68 0.01 5.02
N LYS A 134 -14.25 0.16 3.77
CA LYS A 134 -14.42 1.39 2.97
C LYS A 134 -15.20 1.09 1.69
N GLY A 135 -15.91 2.11 1.19
CA GLY A 135 -16.67 2.07 -0.05
C GLY A 135 -18.18 1.97 0.16
N ASN A 136 -18.94 2.37 -0.87
CA ASN A 136 -20.41 2.42 -0.80
C ASN A 136 -21.06 1.04 -0.64
N GLU A 137 -20.39 -0.01 -1.11
CA GLU A 137 -20.88 -1.39 -1.04
C GLU A 137 -21.03 -1.89 0.40
N VAL A 138 -20.23 -1.36 1.34
CA VAL A 138 -20.31 -1.70 2.77
C VAL A 138 -21.71 -1.45 3.35
N ARG A 139 -22.47 -0.49 2.79
CA ARG A 139 -23.83 -0.17 3.23
C ARG A 139 -24.89 -1.09 2.62
N LYS A 140 -24.54 -1.86 1.59
CA LYS A 140 -25.48 -2.72 0.86
C LYS A 140 -25.49 -4.16 1.38
N PHE A 141 -24.38 -4.61 1.94
CA PHE A 141 -24.23 -5.95 2.49
C PHE A 141 -24.52 -5.99 3.99
N SER A 142 -25.10 -7.09 4.43
CA SER A 142 -25.17 -7.47 5.82
C SER A 142 -23.77 -7.75 6.39
N LYS A 143 -23.68 -7.82 7.71
CA LYS A 143 -22.41 -8.11 8.38
C LYS A 143 -21.90 -9.52 8.02
N GLU A 144 -22.82 -10.48 7.91
CA GLU A 144 -22.54 -11.87 7.57
C GLU A 144 -22.02 -11.98 6.13
N GLU A 145 -22.65 -11.30 5.17
CA GLU A 145 -22.18 -11.24 3.78
C GLU A 145 -20.79 -10.59 3.68
N LEU A 146 -20.56 -9.50 4.41
CA LEU A 146 -19.23 -8.86 4.45
C LEU A 146 -18.17 -9.82 4.99
N GLN A 147 -18.47 -10.54 6.06
CA GLN A 147 -17.56 -11.54 6.63
C GLN A 147 -17.27 -12.68 5.65
N GLU A 148 -18.29 -13.16 4.91
CA GLU A 148 -18.11 -14.18 3.89
C GLU A 148 -17.21 -13.68 2.75
N ILE A 149 -17.46 -12.46 2.25
CA ILE A 149 -16.65 -11.85 1.19
C ILE A 149 -15.20 -11.69 1.65
N ILE A 150 -14.99 -11.21 2.88
CA ILE A 150 -13.67 -11.07 3.48
C ILE A 150 -12.96 -12.43 3.57
N GLY A 151 -13.64 -13.46 4.09
CA GLY A 151 -13.08 -14.80 4.19
C GLY A 151 -12.66 -15.34 2.82
N LYS A 152 -13.55 -15.27 1.82
CA LYS A 152 -13.26 -15.65 0.44
C LYS A 152 -12.06 -14.90 -0.13
N THR A 153 -11.95 -13.60 0.17
CA THR A 153 -10.85 -12.77 -0.30
C THR A 153 -9.52 -13.26 0.27
N LEU A 154 -9.44 -13.48 1.58
CA LEU A 154 -8.23 -13.94 2.25
C LEU A 154 -7.80 -15.35 1.80
N ASP A 155 -8.77 -16.23 1.52
CA ASP A 155 -8.50 -17.59 1.05
C ASP A 155 -8.12 -17.68 -0.43
N SER A 156 -8.39 -16.63 -1.20
CA SER A 156 -8.21 -16.59 -2.65
C SER A 156 -6.75 -16.45 -3.07
N GLN A 157 -6.48 -16.81 -4.33
CA GLN A 157 -5.26 -16.36 -5.00
C GLN A 157 -5.45 -14.94 -5.52
N GLY A 158 -4.40 -14.13 -5.41
CA GLY A 158 -4.41 -12.76 -5.87
C GLY A 158 -3.03 -12.24 -6.24
N ALA A 159 -3.02 -10.96 -6.60
CA ALA A 159 -1.81 -10.16 -6.75
C ALA A 159 -1.50 -9.45 -5.42
N ILE A 160 -0.26 -9.54 -4.98
CA ILE A 160 0.24 -8.85 -3.78
C ILE A 160 1.31 -7.87 -4.23
N PHE A 161 1.09 -6.59 -3.96
CA PHE A 161 2.07 -5.54 -4.11
C PHE A 161 2.64 -5.20 -2.75
N ASN A 162 3.94 -5.42 -2.59
CA ASN A 162 4.70 -5.03 -1.41
C ASN A 162 5.44 -3.72 -1.72
N LEU A 163 5.05 -2.64 -1.06
CA LEU A 163 5.71 -1.34 -1.11
C LEU A 163 6.58 -1.19 0.12
N ASN A 164 7.90 -1.13 -0.08
CA ASN A 164 8.84 -0.81 0.99
C ASN A 164 9.40 0.60 0.77
N PHE A 165 9.11 1.51 1.70
CA PHE A 165 9.63 2.87 1.70
C PHE A 165 10.83 2.96 2.65
N ILE A 166 12.01 3.19 2.08
CA ILE A 166 13.28 3.13 2.82
C ILE A 166 13.70 4.54 3.25
N LEU A 167 13.99 4.68 4.55
CA LEU A 167 14.49 5.89 5.18
C LEU A 167 15.87 5.64 5.77
N THR A 168 16.81 6.55 5.51
CA THR A 168 18.14 6.53 6.13
C THR A 168 18.38 7.84 6.88
N ILE A 169 18.71 7.74 8.16
CA ILE A 169 19.06 8.89 8.99
C ILE A 169 20.55 9.19 8.79
N GLU A 170 20.93 10.42 8.42
CA GLU A 170 22.34 10.74 8.12
C GLU A 170 23.30 10.46 9.28
N LYS A 171 22.83 10.67 10.52
CA LYS A 171 23.59 10.38 11.74
C LYS A 171 23.84 8.88 11.96
N HIS A 172 22.96 8.03 11.43
CA HIS A 172 23.00 6.58 11.55
C HIS A 172 22.92 5.94 10.15
N PRO A 173 23.93 6.13 9.29
CA PRO A 173 23.83 5.77 7.87
C PRO A 173 23.80 4.26 7.60
N LYS A 174 24.05 3.45 8.64
CA LYS A 174 23.94 1.98 8.61
C LYS A 174 22.58 1.46 9.06
N GLU A 175 21.72 2.34 9.60
CA GLU A 175 20.39 1.98 10.07
C GLU A 175 19.36 2.44 9.03
N GLU A 176 18.59 1.47 8.55
CA GLU A 176 17.49 1.72 7.62
C GLU A 176 16.17 1.48 8.33
N LEU A 177 15.27 2.45 8.21
CA LEU A 177 13.90 2.32 8.65
C LEU A 177 13.04 2.04 7.42
N ILE A 178 12.28 0.96 7.48
CA ILE A 178 11.48 0.48 6.36
C ILE A 178 10.02 0.53 6.77
N LEU A 179 9.25 1.41 6.11
CA LEU A 179 7.80 1.35 6.18
C LEU A 179 7.31 0.36 5.12
N LYS A 180 6.70 -0.74 5.56
CA LYS A 180 6.12 -1.75 4.67
C LYS A 180 4.61 -1.53 4.51
N HIS A 181 4.14 -1.62 3.29
CA HIS A 181 2.72 -1.56 2.98
C HIS A 181 2.36 -2.58 1.91
N TYR A 182 1.24 -3.25 2.09
CA TYR A 182 0.78 -4.33 1.23
C TYR A 182 -0.58 -3.97 0.63
N ILE A 183 -0.70 -4.19 -0.69
CA ILE A 183 -1.98 -4.14 -1.40
C ILE A 183 -2.22 -5.52 -2.00
N PHE A 184 -3.30 -6.17 -1.58
CA PHE A 184 -3.75 -7.45 -2.09
C PHE A 184 -5.02 -7.28 -2.92
N VAL A 185 -4.94 -7.73 -4.17
CA VAL A 185 -6.06 -7.72 -5.12
C VAL A 185 -6.45 -9.17 -5.43
N PRO A 186 -7.65 -9.63 -5.01
CA PRO A 186 -8.09 -10.98 -5.36
C PRO A 186 -8.30 -11.11 -6.87
N LEU A 187 -7.89 -12.25 -7.40
CA LEU A 187 -7.98 -12.56 -8.84
C LEU A 187 -9.11 -13.55 -9.16
N ILE A 188 -9.89 -13.96 -8.16
CA ILE A 188 -11.03 -14.87 -8.37
C ILE A 188 -12.23 -14.10 -8.94
N ARG A 189 -12.87 -14.69 -9.97
CA ARG A 189 -13.98 -14.05 -10.70
C ARG A 189 -15.23 -13.80 -9.85
N GLU A 190 -15.47 -14.63 -8.83
CA GLU A 190 -16.62 -14.50 -7.94
C GLU A 190 -16.58 -13.21 -7.11
N LEU A 191 -15.40 -12.62 -6.94
CA LEU A 191 -15.22 -11.34 -6.25
C LEU A 191 -15.15 -10.15 -7.21
N GLU A 192 -15.39 -10.37 -8.50
CA GLU A 192 -15.61 -9.31 -9.47
C GLU A 192 -17.06 -8.82 -9.38
N PHE A 193 -17.26 -7.50 -9.43
CA PHE A 193 -18.59 -6.86 -9.48
C PHE A 193 -19.40 -6.91 -8.18
N ILE A 194 -18.71 -6.95 -7.03
CA ILE A 194 -19.30 -6.65 -5.73
C ILE A 194 -19.79 -5.19 -5.67
#